data_AF-A0A2E5P3K0-F1
#
_entry.id   AF-A0A2E5P3K0-F1
#
_cell.length_a   1.000
_cell.length_b   1.000
_cell.length_c   1.000
_cell.angle_alpha   90.00
_cell.angle_beta   90.00
_cell.angle_gamma   90.00
#
_symmetry.space_group_name_H-M   'P 1'
#
loop_
_entity.id
_entity.type
_entity.pdbx_description
1 polymer ?
#
loop_
_entity_poly.entity_id
_entity_poly.type
_entity_poly.pdbx_seq_one_letter_code
_entity_poly.pdbx_strand_id
1 'polypeptide(L)'
;MAVGGIFTKHPASVGQTWAQHGRFALSISWTLTLAALAAVVHAVVPALYKTTASRAVDQLHSKIHARRDVVAEMTNPMESSLA
;
A
#
# COMPACT_ATOMS: atom_id res chain seq x y z
N MET A 1 9.15 -0.55 28.18
CA MET A 1 8.65 -1.10 26.90
C MET A 1 8.81 -0.02 25.83
N ALA A 2 9.91 -0.02 25.09
CA ALA A 2 10.23 1.07 24.15
C ALA A 2 9.53 0.84 22.81
N VAL A 3 8.45 1.58 22.58
CA VAL A 3 7.69 1.60 21.32
C VAL A 3 8.61 1.90 20.11
N GLY A 4 9.72 2.62 20.30
CA GLY A 4 10.66 3.00 19.22
C GLY A 4 11.46 1.87 18.56
N GLY A 5 11.61 0.69 19.19
CA GLY A 5 12.43 -0.40 18.67
C GLY A 5 11.81 -1.17 17.49
N ILE A 6 10.48 -1.19 17.41
CA ILE A 6 9.73 -1.87 16.33
C ILE A 6 9.67 -0.99 15.08
N PHE A 7 9.52 0.34 15.26
CA PHE A 7 9.40 1.28 14.15
C PHE A 7 10.73 1.64 13.47
N THR A 8 11.87 1.37 14.09
CA THR A 8 13.21 1.70 13.53
C THR A 8 13.94 0.49 12.95
N LYS A 9 13.73 -0.73 13.49
CA LYS A 9 14.38 -1.95 12.99
C LYS A 9 13.84 -2.42 11.64
N HIS A 10 12.55 -2.18 11.35
CA HIS A 10 11.96 -2.62 10.07
C HIS A 10 12.36 -1.77 8.85
N PRO A 11 12.35 -0.41 8.89
CA PRO A 11 12.80 0.38 7.73
C PRO A 11 14.30 0.21 7.41
N ALA A 12 15.12 -0.01 8.45
CA ALA A 12 16.55 -0.27 8.28
C ALA A 12 16.85 -1.60 7.57
N SER A 13 15.97 -2.61 7.66
CA SER A 13 16.15 -3.91 6.99
C SER A 13 15.78 -3.89 5.50
N VAL A 14 15.22 -2.79 4.99
CA VAL A 14 14.82 -2.61 3.57
C VAL A 14 15.41 -1.34 2.94
N GLY A 15 16.36 -0.66 3.62
CA GLY A 15 17.06 0.51 3.07
C GLY A 15 16.19 1.74 2.83
N GLN A 16 15.00 1.82 3.44
CA GLN A 16 14.10 2.97 3.32
C GLN A 16 14.19 3.89 4.53
N THR A 17 14.08 5.19 4.29
CA THR A 17 13.92 6.14 5.40
C THR A 17 12.58 5.92 6.10
N TRP A 18 12.54 6.05 7.42
CA TRP A 18 11.30 5.94 8.22
C TRP A 18 10.17 6.84 7.65
N ALA A 19 10.54 8.02 7.14
CA ALA A 19 9.63 8.97 6.52
C ALA A 19 9.03 8.46 5.18
N GLN A 20 9.79 7.74 4.35
CA GLN A 20 9.26 7.14 3.11
C GLN A 20 8.27 6.01 3.43
N HIS A 21 8.63 5.14 4.37
CA HIS A 21 7.76 4.04 4.78
C HIS A 21 6.47 4.57 5.43
N GLY A 22 6.58 5.56 6.32
CA GLY A 22 5.45 6.23 6.95
C GLY A 22 4.54 6.92 5.94
N ARG A 23 5.09 7.68 4.98
CA ARG A 23 4.29 8.31 3.91
C ARG A 23 3.54 7.31 3.04
N PHE A 24 4.19 6.19 2.69
CA PHE A 24 3.54 5.13 1.93
C PHE A 24 2.40 4.49 2.72
N ALA A 25 2.66 4.08 3.96
CA ALA A 25 1.64 3.49 4.84
C ALA A 25 0.45 4.44 5.07
N LEU A 26 0.72 5.74 5.30
CA LEU A 26 -0.32 6.76 5.43
C LEU A 26 -1.13 6.93 4.14
N SER A 27 -0.51 6.86 2.96
CA SER A 27 -1.24 6.91 1.69
C SER A 27 -2.20 5.73 1.53
N ILE A 28 -1.78 4.52 1.91
CA ILE A 28 -2.63 3.32 1.87
C ILE A 28 -3.78 3.46 2.88
N SER A 29 -3.49 3.86 4.12
CA SER A 29 -4.49 4.07 5.17
C SER A 29 -5.56 5.10 4.77
N TRP A 30 -5.13 6.21 4.15
CA TRP A 30 -6.05 7.24 3.68
C TRP A 30 -7.01 6.73 2.61
N THR A 31 -6.51 6.00 1.62
CA THR A 31 -7.34 5.39 0.57
C THR A 31 -8.34 4.37 1.14
N LEU A 32 -7.91 3.53 2.09
CA LEU A 32 -8.81 2.59 2.78
C LEU A 32 -9.93 3.31 3.56
N THR A 33 -9.57 4.37 4.27
CA THR A 33 -10.53 5.17 5.05
C THR A 33 -11.60 5.78 4.14
N LEU A 34 -11.19 6.35 3.00
CA LEU A 34 -12.12 6.89 2.00
C LEU A 34 -13.01 5.80 1.39
N ALA A 35 -12.45 4.62 1.10
CA ALA A 35 -13.22 3.49 0.58
C ALA A 35 -14.31 3.04 1.57
N ALA A 36 -13.95 2.94 2.86
CA ALA A 36 -14.89 2.58 3.93
C ALA A 36 -15.99 3.63 4.09
N LEU A 37 -15.64 4.92 4.12
CA LEU A 37 -16.62 6.00 4.18
C LEU A 37 -17.57 5.98 2.97
N ALA A 38 -17.03 5.79 1.77
CA ALA A 38 -17.84 5.69 0.56
C ALA A 38 -18.82 4.50 0.61
N ALA A 39 -18.38 3.34 1.13
CA ALA A 39 -19.24 2.18 1.32
C ALA A 39 -20.34 2.43 2.36
N VAL A 40 -20.04 3.11 3.46
CA VAL A 40 -21.04 3.50 4.47
C VAL A 40 -22.08 4.44 3.86
N VAL A 41 -21.66 5.48 3.13
CA VAL A 41 -22.60 6.40 2.48
C VAL A 41 -23.44 5.66 1.43
N HIS A 42 -22.84 4.75 0.66
CA HIS A 42 -23.58 3.92 -0.30
C HIS A 42 -24.61 3.01 0.39
N ALA A 43 -24.29 2.45 1.55
CA ALA A 43 -25.22 1.62 2.31
C ALA A 43 -26.44 2.41 2.81
N VAL A 44 -26.27 3.69 3.15
CA VAL A 44 -27.37 4.59 3.54
C VAL A 44 -28.11 5.13 2.31
N VAL A 45 -27.37 5.47 1.25
CA VAL A 45 -27.89 6.06 0.01
C VAL A 45 -27.33 5.29 -1.20
N PRO A 46 -28.02 4.23 -1.67
CA PRO A 46 -27.54 3.35 -2.75
C PRO A 46 -27.26 4.04 -4.09
N ALA A 47 -27.81 5.24 -4.29
CA ALA A 47 -27.55 6.02 -5.50
C ALA A 47 -26.14 6.66 -5.53
N LEU A 48 -25.51 6.88 -4.37
CA LEU A 48 -24.22 7.54 -4.25
C LEU A 48 -23.06 6.53 -4.20
N TYR A 49 -21.88 6.91 -4.69
CA TYR A 49 -20.62 6.15 -4.56
C TYR A 49 -20.62 4.68 -5.04
N LYS A 50 -21.49 4.33 -6.00
CA LYS A 50 -21.67 2.95 -6.51
C LYS A 50 -20.39 2.19 -6.85
N THR A 51 -19.34 2.87 -7.31
CA THR A 51 -18.06 2.24 -7.73
C THR A 51 -16.87 2.74 -6.94
N THR A 52 -17.06 3.66 -5.99
CA THR A 52 -15.96 4.35 -5.31
C THR A 52 -15.18 3.40 -4.39
N ALA A 53 -15.89 2.55 -3.64
CA ALA A 53 -15.26 1.57 -2.78
C ALA A 53 -14.46 0.53 -3.59
N SER A 54 -15.06 -0.05 -4.64
CA SER A 54 -14.39 -1.04 -5.49
C SER A 54 -13.14 -0.47 -6.17
N ARG A 55 -13.26 0.72 -6.79
CA ARG A 55 -12.11 1.37 -7.45
C ARG A 55 -10.97 1.68 -6.47
N ALA A 56 -11.30 2.07 -5.23
CA ALA A 56 -10.29 2.34 -4.21
C ALA A 56 -9.56 1.05 -3.80
N VAL A 57 -10.27 -0.08 -3.70
CA VAL A 57 -9.66 -1.40 -3.43
C VAL A 57 -8.78 -1.84 -4.59
N ASP A 58 -9.23 -1.70 -5.84
CA ASP A 58 -8.43 -2.04 -7.02
C ASP A 58 -7.13 -1.22 -7.06
N GLN A 59 -7.23 0.09 -6.80
CA GLN A 59 -6.06 0.97 -6.72
C GLN A 59 -5.10 0.55 -5.60
N LEU A 60 -5.64 0.12 -4.45
CA LEU A 60 -4.83 -0.37 -3.33
C LEU A 60 -4.11 -1.66 -3.71
N HIS A 61 -4.82 -2.58 -4.37
CA HIS A 61 -4.28 -3.84 -4.84
C HIS A 61 -3.12 -3.59 -5.80
N SER A 62 -3.29 -2.76 -6.81
CA SER A 62 -2.21 -2.39 -7.73
C SER A 62 -1.03 -1.72 -7.00
N LYS A 63 -1.28 -0.79 -6.07
CA LYS A 63 -0.22 -0.09 -5.33
C LYS A 63 0.62 -1.01 -4.44
N ILE A 64 0.00 -2.01 -3.81
CA ILE A 64 0.69 -2.96 -2.92
C ILE A 64 1.45 -3.99 -3.75
N HIS A 65 0.84 -4.51 -4.82
CA HIS A 65 1.44 -5.56 -5.66
C HIS A 65 2.53 -5.04 -6.60
N ALA A 66 2.38 -3.84 -7.18
CA ALA A 66 3.44 -3.25 -8.02
C ALA A 66 4.78 -3.08 -7.27
N ARG A 67 4.76 -2.94 -5.93
CA ARG A 67 5.99 -2.94 -5.13
C ARG A 67 6.58 -4.33 -4.89
N ARG A 68 5.77 -5.40 -4.92
CA ARG A 68 6.28 -6.78 -4.84
C ARG A 68 7.05 -7.13 -6.10
N ASP A 69 6.53 -6.75 -7.26
CA ASP A 69 7.14 -7.08 -8.55
C ASP A 69 8.47 -6.35 -8.75
N VAL A 70 8.55 -5.06 -8.37
CA VAL A 70 9.81 -4.29 -8.44
C VAL A 70 10.89 -4.85 -7.50
N VAL A 71 10.52 -5.39 -6.34
CA VAL A 71 11.49 -6.02 -5.41
C VAL A 71 11.90 -7.41 -5.89
N ALA A 72 10.99 -8.15 -6.53
CA ALA A 72 11.28 -9.45 -7.15
C ALA A 72 12.21 -9.32 -8.37
N GLU A 73 11.99 -8.33 -9.23
CA GLU A 73 12.85 -8.03 -10.40
C GLU A 73 14.28 -7.66 -9.95
N MET A 74 14.41 -6.87 -8.88
CA MET A 74 15.69 -6.36 -8.40
C MET A 74 16.52 -7.40 -7.62
N THR A 75 15.92 -8.52 -7.21
CA THR A 75 16.62 -9.68 -6.64
C THR A 75 17.06 -10.71 -7.69
N ASN A 76 16.64 -10.54 -8.95
CA ASN A 76 16.96 -11.46 -10.05
C ASN A 76 17.67 -10.83 -11.27
N PRO A 77 18.55 -9.81 -11.14
CA PRO A 77 19.15 -9.14 -12.30
C PRO A 77 20.18 -9.99 -13.07
N MET A 78 20.47 -11.24 -12.64
CA MET A 78 21.51 -12.07 -13.28
C MET A 78 20.99 -13.18 -14.22
N GLU A 79 19.71 -13.55 -14.22
CA GLU A 79 19.22 -14.61 -15.15
C GLU A 79 18.79 -14.08 -16.53
N SER A 80 18.39 -12.81 -16.66
CA SER A 80 17.91 -12.25 -17.94
C SER A 80 19.03 -11.92 -18.94
N SER A 81 20.31 -11.95 -18.54
CA SER A 81 21.43 -11.65 -19.45
C SER A 81 22.03 -12.91 -20.10
N LEU A 82 21.51 -14.11 -19.79
CA LEU A 82 22.04 -15.39 -20.27
C LEU A 82 21.00 -16.24 -21.05
N ALA A 83 19.85 -15.66 -21.41
CA ALA A 83 18.87 -16.26 -22.34
C ALA A 83 18.90 -15.52 -23.68
#